data_AF-A0A930HL19-F1
#
_entry.id   AF-A0A930HL19-F1
#
_cell.length_a   1.000
_cell.length_b   1.000
_cell.length_c   1.000
_cell.angle_alpha   90.00
_cell.angle_beta   90.00
_cell.angle_gamma   90.00
#
_symmetry.space_group_name_H-M   'P 1'
#
loop_
_entity.id
_entity.type
_entity.pdbx_description
1 polymer ?
#
loop_
_entity_poly.entity_id
_entity_poly.type
_entity_poly.pdbx_seq_one_letter_code
_entity_poly.pdbx_strand_id
1 'polypeptide(L)'
;MKRLCTLFIFSVLSAVIAMAQDNPTIITKPAEGDTINLYRTTTGFESVYYYGVPHKSTGDWQRIVFGKDGAVYLENPLNSLYTKTWIKGASTVGDTIAFQLPQAIFSEEDFSTGEPKYGYLYRIHVGTKNGKETYVPIEGKENQVLKYVWRNDSLLMVEKEGEVIGMCRDNGAWTSYSEATYKSARMDENKIAPSASAKVWDGLVLYMDMEGKSQLYPVKYAFDGDDVYLGDLTANVKGYWIKGTKNGTTVTFPATSYLGIDRTTACYVFVSSAVMGKGQDEMGNEYEKPCLSHQPLVFTYDAEKNALSTKGILMVHKSMDDDRSTYIFDSYRYALINQWDKKAAAPMPPKLTAYQPFDPNPWGGPGGLQFTLSYYSADFNYLDPAHLYYNLYIDGEKQTFTPETYKNLKSNMTDVPYSFSDQYQFYKYDENSRAIYFYKEAKDKVGLEAVYIDGDQRLSSGISEYFLSSTGINVNTAKQVEKVEYHDLSGRSVNRPEKGIYVQTTIYSDGSRISQKIVR
;
A
#
# COMPACT_ATOMS: atom_id res chain seq x y z
N MET A 1 -13.98 69.55 -60.88
CA MET A 1 -13.06 69.05 -61.91
C MET A 1 -11.89 68.36 -61.25
N LYS A 2 -11.53 67.19 -61.78
CA LYS A 2 -10.71 66.12 -61.22
C LYS A 2 -9.32 66.56 -60.74
N ARG A 3 -8.87 66.05 -59.59
CA ARG A 3 -7.45 65.81 -59.30
C ARG A 3 -7.26 64.34 -58.96
N LEU A 4 -6.34 63.72 -59.69
CA LEU A 4 -5.88 62.34 -59.57
C LEU A 4 -5.26 62.11 -58.19
N CYS A 5 -5.64 61.01 -57.53
CA CYS A 5 -4.85 60.39 -56.46
C CYS A 5 -4.34 59.04 -56.95
N THR A 6 -3.02 58.93 -57.00
CA THR A 6 -2.27 57.71 -57.30
C THR A 6 -2.29 56.80 -56.06
N LEU A 7 -2.69 55.54 -56.24
CA LEU A 7 -2.60 54.49 -55.23
C LEU A 7 -1.13 54.19 -54.88
N PHE A 8 -0.81 54.16 -53.59
CA PHE A 8 0.30 53.38 -53.04
C PHE A 8 -0.30 52.30 -52.14
N ILE A 9 -0.07 51.03 -52.52
CA ILE A 9 -0.40 49.85 -51.72
C ILE A 9 0.74 49.67 -50.72
N PHE A 10 0.43 49.81 -49.43
CA PHE A 10 1.25 49.25 -48.35
C PHE A 10 0.57 47.99 -47.84
N SER A 11 1.14 46.85 -48.19
CA SER A 11 0.86 45.55 -47.59
C SER A 11 1.32 45.56 -46.13
N VAL A 12 0.38 45.60 -45.18
CA VAL A 12 0.67 45.29 -43.78
C VAL A 12 0.58 43.78 -43.62
N LEU A 13 1.74 43.13 -43.45
CA LEU A 13 1.81 41.77 -42.92
C LEU A 13 1.24 41.79 -41.50
N SER A 14 0.04 41.25 -41.31
CA SER A 14 -0.44 40.87 -39.99
C SER A 14 0.34 39.62 -39.55
N ALA A 15 1.38 39.81 -38.75
CA ALA A 15 2.00 38.71 -38.03
C ALA A 15 0.97 38.13 -37.06
N VAL A 16 0.48 36.93 -37.36
CA VAL A 16 -0.28 36.12 -36.41
C VAL A 16 0.71 35.70 -35.33
N ILE A 17 0.70 36.40 -34.19
CA ILE A 17 1.32 35.89 -32.98
C ILE A 17 0.46 34.70 -32.56
N ALA A 18 0.92 33.49 -32.86
CA ALA A 18 0.43 32.29 -32.19
C ALA A 18 0.71 32.49 -30.70
N MET A 19 -0.33 32.81 -29.92
CA MET A 19 -0.23 32.74 -28.48
C MET A 19 -0.04 31.26 -28.16
N ALA A 20 1.16 30.89 -27.70
CA ALA A 20 1.37 29.60 -27.07
C ALA A 20 0.33 29.52 -25.93
N GLN A 21 -0.61 28.59 -26.03
CA GLN A 21 -1.50 28.29 -24.93
C GLN A 21 -0.62 27.69 -23.85
N ASP A 22 -0.41 28.42 -22.75
CA ASP A 22 0.35 27.90 -21.62
C ASP A 22 -0.21 26.53 -21.22
N ASN A 23 0.68 25.58 -20.98
CA ASN A 23 0.28 24.25 -20.54
C ASN A 23 -0.63 24.36 -19.29
N PRO A 24 -1.69 23.52 -19.20
CA PRO A 24 -2.54 23.49 -18.03
C PRO A 24 -1.72 23.38 -16.75
N THR A 25 -1.99 24.27 -15.79
CA THR A 25 -1.28 24.26 -14.51
C THR A 25 -1.83 23.15 -13.62
N ILE A 26 -1.03 22.10 -13.39
CA ILE A 26 -1.27 21.11 -12.34
C ILE A 26 -0.59 21.56 -11.06
N ILE A 27 -1.33 21.60 -9.97
CA ILE A 27 -0.79 21.95 -8.66
C ILE A 27 -0.37 20.66 -7.98
N THR A 28 0.93 20.42 -7.85
CA THR A 28 1.52 19.27 -7.12
C THR A 28 1.95 19.65 -5.70
N LYS A 29 2.05 20.95 -5.42
CA LYS A 29 2.38 21.50 -4.09
C LYS A 29 1.51 22.74 -3.83
N PRO A 30 0.77 22.80 -2.71
CA PRO A 30 0.00 23.99 -2.35
C PRO A 30 0.93 25.08 -1.83
N ALA A 31 0.42 26.30 -1.69
CA ALA A 31 1.11 27.33 -0.91
C ALA A 31 1.28 26.86 0.55
N GLU A 32 2.31 27.34 1.23
CA GLU A 32 2.44 27.12 2.67
C GLU A 32 1.21 27.67 3.39
N GLY A 33 0.75 26.97 4.42
CA GLY A 33 -0.43 27.34 5.16
C GLY A 33 -0.81 26.31 6.20
N ASP A 34 -1.95 26.53 6.84
CA ASP A 34 -2.48 25.62 7.85
C ASP A 34 -3.03 24.37 7.16
N THR A 35 -2.34 23.24 7.36
CA THR A 35 -2.72 21.96 6.78
C THR A 35 -3.57 21.16 7.76
N ILE A 36 -4.73 20.71 7.31
CA ILE A 36 -5.67 19.91 8.10
C ILE A 36 -5.84 18.55 7.42
N ASN A 37 -5.69 17.49 8.21
CA ASN A 37 -5.99 16.12 7.77
C ASN A 37 -7.49 15.85 7.92
N LEU A 38 -8.08 15.29 6.88
CA LEU A 38 -9.50 15.03 6.76
C LEU A 38 -9.74 13.53 6.57
N TYR A 39 -10.55 12.96 7.46
CA TYR A 39 -11.19 11.65 7.30
C TYR A 39 -12.42 11.83 6.41
N ARG A 40 -12.37 11.33 5.17
CA ARG A 40 -13.47 11.51 4.21
C ARG A 40 -14.32 10.25 4.05
N THR A 41 -15.59 10.48 3.75
CA THR A 41 -16.55 9.50 3.27
C THR A 41 -17.15 10.03 1.98
N THR A 42 -17.15 9.20 0.95
CA THR A 42 -17.59 9.61 -0.38
C THR A 42 -18.35 8.52 -1.12
N THR A 43 -19.12 8.93 -2.12
CA THR A 43 -19.73 8.03 -3.12
C THR A 43 -19.51 8.61 -4.50
N GLY A 44 -19.39 7.78 -5.51
CA GLY A 44 -19.27 8.24 -6.89
C GLY A 44 -19.09 7.09 -7.85
N PHE A 45 -18.15 7.23 -8.77
CA PHE A 45 -17.77 6.16 -9.69
C PHE A 45 -16.25 6.02 -9.75
N GLU A 46 -15.80 4.78 -9.92
CA GLU A 46 -14.43 4.43 -10.26
C GLU A 46 -14.37 3.79 -11.66
N SER A 47 -13.22 3.90 -12.32
CA SER A 47 -13.02 3.31 -13.64
C SER A 47 -12.50 1.88 -13.52
N VAL A 48 -13.33 0.89 -13.86
CA VAL A 48 -12.94 -0.51 -13.99
C VAL A 48 -13.07 -0.93 -15.44
N TYR A 49 -11.96 -1.31 -16.09
CA TYR A 49 -11.91 -1.63 -17.52
C TYR A 49 -12.56 -0.55 -18.41
N TYR A 50 -12.35 0.73 -18.08
CA TYR A 50 -12.94 1.91 -18.72
C TYR A 50 -14.44 2.13 -18.47
N TYR A 51 -15.10 1.30 -17.68
CA TYR A 51 -16.49 1.48 -17.26
C TYR A 51 -16.56 2.18 -15.90
N GLY A 52 -17.55 3.06 -15.73
CA GLY A 52 -17.87 3.63 -14.43
C GLY A 52 -18.62 2.61 -13.58
N VAL A 53 -18.01 2.16 -12.49
CA VAL A 53 -18.65 1.29 -11.48
C VAL A 53 -18.96 2.11 -10.23
N PRO A 54 -20.15 1.98 -9.62
CA PRO A 54 -20.48 2.69 -8.39
C PRO A 54 -19.43 2.46 -7.30
N HIS A 55 -18.88 3.56 -6.77
CA HIS A 55 -17.87 3.57 -5.72
C HIS A 55 -18.45 4.13 -4.44
N LYS A 56 -18.12 3.54 -3.29
CA LYS A 56 -18.37 4.09 -1.96
C LYS A 56 -17.17 3.79 -1.09
N SER A 57 -16.66 4.81 -0.40
CA SER A 57 -15.57 4.59 0.55
C SER A 57 -15.64 5.51 1.76
N THR A 58 -14.97 5.10 2.82
CA THR A 58 -14.86 5.81 4.09
C THR A 58 -13.51 5.51 4.71
N GLY A 59 -12.94 6.49 5.42
CA GLY A 59 -11.61 6.38 6.03
C GLY A 59 -10.45 6.69 5.10
N ASP A 60 -10.72 7.29 3.94
CA ASP A 60 -9.67 7.84 3.09
C ASP A 60 -9.09 9.10 3.72
N TRP A 61 -7.79 9.27 3.54
CA TRP A 61 -7.05 10.42 3.99
C TRP A 61 -6.96 11.46 2.89
N GLN A 62 -7.30 12.70 3.25
CA GLN A 62 -7.18 13.86 2.38
C GLN A 62 -6.65 15.04 3.19
N ARG A 63 -6.09 16.03 2.50
CA ARG A 63 -5.71 17.29 3.12
C ARG A 63 -6.46 18.47 2.53
N ILE A 64 -6.73 19.45 3.38
CA ILE A 64 -7.04 20.82 2.99
C ILE A 64 -5.96 21.76 3.55
N VAL A 65 -5.58 22.77 2.78
CA VAL A 65 -4.60 23.79 3.19
C VAL A 65 -5.23 25.17 3.05
N PHE A 66 -5.25 25.92 4.16
CA PHE A 66 -5.54 27.36 4.16
C PHE A 66 -4.23 28.11 3.97
N GLY A 67 -3.95 28.49 2.72
CA GLY A 67 -2.69 29.07 2.29
C GLY A 67 -2.46 30.48 2.84
N LYS A 68 -1.19 30.80 3.14
CA LYS A 68 -0.75 32.16 3.48
C LYS A 68 -0.95 33.14 2.32
N ASP A 69 -1.15 32.65 1.10
CA ASP A 69 -1.52 33.44 -0.08
C ASP A 69 -3.01 33.81 -0.11
N GLY A 70 -3.78 33.42 0.90
CA GLY A 70 -5.22 33.67 1.02
C GLY A 70 -6.09 32.68 0.25
N ALA A 71 -5.49 31.69 -0.42
CA ALA A 71 -6.23 30.66 -1.13
C ALA A 71 -6.48 29.42 -0.27
N VAL A 72 -7.42 28.60 -0.70
CA VAL A 72 -7.69 27.29 -0.12
C VAL A 72 -7.34 26.21 -1.12
N TYR A 73 -6.62 25.19 -0.68
CA TYR A 73 -6.21 24.07 -1.53
C TYR A 73 -6.82 22.77 -1.02
N LEU A 74 -7.46 22.01 -1.90
CA LEU A 74 -7.98 20.67 -1.57
C LEU A 74 -7.19 19.63 -2.36
N GLU A 75 -6.58 18.69 -1.64
CA GLU A 75 -5.84 17.59 -2.23
C GLU A 75 -6.81 16.56 -2.83
N ASN A 76 -6.48 16.02 -3.98
CA ASN A 76 -7.11 14.81 -4.53
C ASN A 76 -8.65 14.80 -4.50
N PRO A 77 -9.31 15.66 -5.28
CA PRO A 77 -10.76 15.91 -5.17
C PRO A 77 -11.66 14.72 -5.56
N LEU A 78 -11.12 13.68 -6.21
CA LEU A 78 -11.84 12.44 -6.54
C LEU A 78 -11.24 11.28 -5.74
N ASN A 79 -12.02 10.58 -4.93
CA ASN A 79 -11.50 9.55 -4.05
C ASN A 79 -11.01 8.29 -4.79
N SER A 80 -11.73 7.88 -5.83
CA SER A 80 -11.40 6.72 -6.67
C SER A 80 -10.17 6.91 -7.57
N LEU A 81 -9.55 8.10 -7.55
CA LEU A 81 -8.36 8.41 -8.34
C LEU A 81 -7.37 9.22 -7.50
N TYR A 82 -6.32 8.57 -7.01
CA TYR A 82 -5.29 9.24 -6.20
C TYR A 82 -4.18 9.87 -7.06
N THR A 83 -4.39 11.10 -7.53
CA THR A 83 -3.49 11.86 -8.40
C THR A 83 -2.36 12.59 -7.67
N LYS A 84 -2.46 12.76 -6.34
CA LYS A 84 -1.54 13.59 -5.53
C LYS A 84 -1.45 15.05 -6.00
N THR A 85 -2.52 15.55 -6.62
CA THR A 85 -2.64 16.95 -7.07
C THR A 85 -3.63 17.73 -6.20
N TRP A 86 -3.69 19.04 -6.42
CA TRP A 86 -4.50 19.97 -5.65
C TRP A 86 -5.38 20.80 -6.57
N ILE A 87 -6.58 21.14 -6.11
CA ILE A 87 -7.38 22.21 -6.68
C ILE A 87 -7.28 23.45 -5.80
N LYS A 88 -7.25 24.63 -6.42
CA LYS A 88 -7.15 25.94 -5.77
C LYS A 88 -8.49 26.65 -5.78
N GLY A 89 -8.89 27.18 -4.64
CA GLY A 89 -10.12 27.93 -4.44
C GLY A 89 -9.92 29.06 -3.44
N ALA A 90 -11.02 29.60 -2.95
CA ALA A 90 -11.02 30.65 -1.93
C ALA A 90 -12.19 30.49 -0.97
N SER A 91 -11.99 30.96 0.26
CA SER A 91 -13.11 31.23 1.18
C SER A 91 -13.96 32.37 0.60
N THR A 92 -15.27 32.22 0.68
CA THR A 92 -16.25 33.17 0.14
C THR A 92 -17.14 33.68 1.28
N VAL A 93 -18.43 33.92 1.02
CA VAL A 93 -19.35 34.46 2.03
C VAL A 93 -19.60 33.39 3.10
N GLY A 94 -19.45 33.79 4.37
CA GLY A 94 -19.70 32.92 5.52
C GLY A 94 -18.67 31.76 5.60
N ASP A 95 -19.18 30.55 5.68
CA ASP A 95 -18.44 29.30 5.83
C ASP A 95 -18.17 28.59 4.50
N THR A 96 -18.47 29.23 3.36
CA THR A 96 -18.39 28.59 2.05
C THR A 96 -17.00 28.72 1.43
N ILE A 97 -16.42 27.61 0.97
CA ILE A 97 -15.22 27.55 0.12
C ILE A 97 -15.68 27.27 -1.31
N ALA A 98 -15.16 28.03 -2.28
CA ALA A 98 -15.50 27.87 -3.70
C ALA A 98 -14.26 27.59 -4.55
N PHE A 99 -14.41 26.66 -5.49
CA PHE A 99 -13.41 26.29 -6.49
C PHE A 99 -13.99 26.54 -7.88
N GLN A 100 -13.34 27.41 -8.66
CA GLN A 100 -13.70 27.59 -10.06
C GLN A 100 -13.12 26.43 -10.87
N LEU A 101 -13.99 25.72 -11.59
CA LEU A 101 -13.66 24.63 -12.50
C LEU A 101 -13.79 25.09 -13.96
N PRO A 102 -13.17 24.40 -14.93
CA PRO A 102 -12.29 23.25 -14.75
C PRO A 102 -10.91 23.57 -14.16
N GLN A 103 -10.32 22.60 -13.48
CA GLN A 103 -8.90 22.63 -13.06
C GLN A 103 -8.23 21.31 -13.46
N ALA A 104 -7.00 21.36 -13.96
CA ALA A 104 -6.22 20.17 -14.29
C ALA A 104 -5.82 19.44 -13.01
N ILE A 105 -6.15 18.15 -12.92
CA ILE A 105 -5.89 17.31 -11.75
C ILE A 105 -5.04 16.08 -12.07
N PHE A 106 -4.77 15.81 -13.35
CA PHE A 106 -4.01 14.66 -13.81
C PHE A 106 -3.24 15.00 -15.07
N SER A 107 -2.03 14.46 -15.20
CA SER A 107 -1.29 14.41 -16.46
C SER A 107 -0.55 13.09 -16.63
N GLU A 108 -0.52 12.60 -17.85
CA GLU A 108 0.32 11.49 -18.28
C GLU A 108 0.97 11.82 -19.63
N GLU A 109 2.10 11.20 -19.95
CA GLU A 109 2.67 11.29 -21.29
C GLU A 109 1.95 10.32 -22.23
N ASP A 110 1.60 10.79 -23.42
CA ASP A 110 1.09 9.93 -24.48
C ASP A 110 2.20 8.97 -24.94
N PHE A 111 1.97 7.66 -24.84
CA PHE A 111 2.96 6.65 -25.20
C PHE A 111 3.43 6.73 -26.67
N SER A 112 2.57 7.19 -27.58
CA SER A 112 2.85 7.24 -29.02
C SER A 112 3.52 8.54 -29.47
N THR A 113 3.21 9.67 -28.81
CA THR A 113 3.71 10.99 -29.21
C THR A 113 4.67 11.61 -28.20
N GLY A 114 4.70 11.14 -26.96
CA GLY A 114 5.42 11.75 -25.83
C GLY A 114 4.77 13.04 -25.31
N GLU A 115 3.65 13.48 -25.89
CA GLU A 115 2.99 14.74 -25.52
C GLU A 115 2.12 14.56 -24.26
N PRO A 116 2.05 15.55 -23.36
CA PRO A 116 1.26 15.43 -22.15
C PRO A 116 -0.25 15.45 -22.45
N LYS A 117 -0.97 14.48 -21.89
CA LYS A 117 -2.43 14.41 -21.82
C LYS A 117 -2.91 14.82 -20.45
N TYR A 118 -3.96 15.64 -20.41
CA TYR A 118 -4.49 16.20 -19.17
C TYR A 118 -5.89 15.70 -18.86
N GLY A 119 -6.12 15.43 -17.57
CA GLY A 119 -7.44 15.24 -16.99
C GLY A 119 -7.84 16.45 -16.15
N TYR A 120 -9.08 16.91 -16.34
CA TYR A 120 -9.61 18.10 -15.69
C TYR A 120 -10.81 17.75 -14.83
N LEU A 121 -10.90 18.33 -13.64
CA LEU A 121 -12.07 18.22 -12.80
C LEU A 121 -13.16 19.17 -13.30
N TYR A 122 -14.35 18.65 -13.57
CA TYR A 122 -15.54 19.40 -13.93
C TYR A 122 -16.70 19.09 -12.98
N ARG A 123 -17.65 20.02 -12.86
CA ARG A 123 -19.02 19.66 -12.52
C ARG A 123 -19.69 19.07 -13.76
N ILE A 124 -20.29 17.90 -13.62
CA ILE A 124 -20.86 17.11 -14.70
C ILE A 124 -22.29 16.68 -14.35
N HIS A 125 -23.09 16.39 -15.37
CA HIS A 125 -24.45 15.90 -15.23
C HIS A 125 -24.72 14.83 -16.30
N VAL A 126 -25.79 14.06 -16.12
CA VAL A 126 -26.22 13.07 -17.11
C VAL A 126 -26.62 13.78 -18.41
N GLY A 127 -26.08 13.31 -19.52
CA GLY A 127 -26.38 13.80 -20.86
C GLY A 127 -26.07 12.73 -21.91
N THR A 128 -26.06 13.14 -23.18
CA THR A 128 -25.84 12.21 -24.30
C THR A 128 -24.61 12.62 -25.09
N LYS A 129 -23.70 11.67 -25.34
CA LYS A 129 -22.54 11.85 -26.24
C LYS A 129 -22.50 10.68 -27.23
N ASN A 130 -22.45 10.98 -28.52
CA ASN A 130 -22.48 9.98 -29.60
C ASN A 130 -23.65 8.98 -29.50
N GLY A 131 -24.84 9.46 -29.09
CA GLY A 131 -26.04 8.63 -28.96
C GLY A 131 -26.07 7.70 -27.75
N LYS A 132 -25.10 7.79 -26.82
CA LYS A 132 -25.07 7.04 -25.57
C LYS A 132 -25.20 7.98 -24.38
N GLU A 133 -25.95 7.53 -23.37
CA GLU A 133 -26.02 8.22 -22.08
C GLU A 133 -24.65 8.15 -21.40
N THR A 134 -24.21 9.30 -20.88
CA THR A 134 -22.94 9.45 -20.18
C THR A 134 -22.96 10.73 -19.35
N TYR A 135 -21.87 11.04 -18.65
CA TYR A 135 -21.70 12.33 -18.02
C TYR A 135 -21.03 13.33 -18.96
N VAL A 136 -21.54 14.56 -18.96
CA VAL A 136 -20.98 15.69 -19.71
C VAL A 136 -20.79 16.91 -18.80
N PRO A 137 -19.79 17.78 -19.06
CA PRO A 137 -19.62 19.03 -18.35
C PRO A 137 -20.90 19.88 -18.36
N ILE A 138 -21.23 20.48 -17.21
CA ILE A 138 -22.28 21.48 -17.13
C ILE A 138 -21.81 22.74 -17.89
N GLU A 139 -22.63 23.23 -18.81
CA GLU A 139 -22.29 24.40 -19.63
C GLU A 139 -22.34 25.71 -18.83
N GLY A 140 -21.51 26.67 -19.22
CA GLY A 140 -21.42 27.98 -18.56
C GLY A 140 -20.39 28.02 -17.44
N LYS A 141 -19.51 29.03 -17.45
CA LYS A 141 -18.40 29.17 -16.48
C LYS A 141 -18.93 29.37 -15.06
N GLU A 142 -20.02 30.12 -14.93
CA GLU A 142 -20.74 30.38 -13.70
C GLU A 142 -21.35 29.11 -13.08
N ASN A 143 -21.64 28.11 -13.90
CA ASN A 143 -22.15 26.81 -13.46
C ASN A 143 -21.02 25.82 -13.13
N GLN A 144 -19.76 26.18 -13.35
CA GLN A 144 -18.59 25.36 -13.00
C GLN A 144 -17.97 25.77 -11.65
N VAL A 145 -18.79 26.19 -10.68
CA VAL A 145 -18.33 26.55 -9.34
C VAL A 145 -18.65 25.43 -8.34
N LEU A 146 -17.63 24.67 -7.94
CA LEU A 146 -17.74 23.67 -6.88
C LEU A 146 -17.69 24.36 -5.52
N LYS A 147 -18.63 24.02 -4.64
CA LYS A 147 -18.74 24.64 -3.31
C LYS A 147 -18.68 23.59 -2.22
N TYR A 148 -18.00 23.95 -1.14
CA TYR A 148 -18.01 23.23 0.12
C TYR A 148 -18.39 24.17 1.27
N VAL A 149 -18.98 23.62 2.32
CA VAL A 149 -19.21 24.30 3.59
C VAL A 149 -18.17 23.83 4.60
N TRP A 150 -17.43 24.76 5.19
CA TRP A 150 -16.38 24.51 6.18
C TRP A 150 -16.84 24.89 7.58
N ARG A 151 -16.99 23.91 8.46
CA ARG A 151 -17.49 24.11 9.83
C ARG A 151 -16.39 24.02 10.89
N ASN A 152 -15.18 24.49 10.58
CA ASN A 152 -13.96 24.43 11.42
C ASN A 152 -13.41 23.01 11.69
N ASP A 153 -14.26 22.01 11.74
CA ASP A 153 -13.92 20.61 12.01
C ASP A 153 -14.39 19.66 10.90
N SER A 154 -15.11 20.17 9.89
CA SER A 154 -15.71 19.34 8.85
C SER A 154 -15.89 20.10 7.55
N LEU A 155 -15.75 19.38 6.45
CA LEU A 155 -15.93 19.89 5.08
C LEU A 155 -17.06 19.09 4.41
N LEU A 156 -18.10 19.79 3.97
CA LEU A 156 -19.27 19.18 3.34
C LEU A 156 -19.42 19.72 1.93
N MET A 157 -19.57 18.83 0.94
CA MET A 157 -19.84 19.27 -0.42
C MET A 157 -21.27 19.81 -0.54
N VAL A 158 -21.44 20.93 -1.23
CA VAL A 158 -22.76 21.44 -1.57
C VAL A 158 -23.28 20.64 -2.78
N GLU A 159 -24.00 19.58 -2.48
CA GLU A 159 -24.58 18.66 -3.46
C GLU A 159 -25.78 19.28 -4.18
N LYS A 160 -25.96 18.91 -5.46
CA LYS A 160 -27.14 19.24 -6.24
C LYS A 160 -27.61 18.00 -6.98
N GLU A 161 -28.90 17.70 -6.89
CA GLU A 161 -29.49 16.52 -7.50
C GLU A 161 -29.18 16.45 -9.01
N GLY A 162 -28.71 15.28 -9.46
CA GLY A 162 -28.34 15.05 -10.86
C GLY A 162 -26.97 15.61 -11.29
N GLU A 163 -26.24 16.29 -10.39
CA GLU A 163 -24.92 16.85 -10.65
C GLU A 163 -23.86 16.21 -9.76
N VAL A 164 -22.72 15.87 -10.34
CA VAL A 164 -21.56 15.31 -9.63
C VAL A 164 -20.28 16.03 -10.07
N ILE A 165 -19.15 15.80 -9.42
CA ILE A 165 -17.84 16.19 -9.97
C ILE A 165 -17.19 14.99 -10.63
N GLY A 166 -16.44 15.19 -11.70
CA GLY A 166 -15.73 14.09 -12.35
C GLY A 166 -14.59 14.56 -13.21
N MET A 167 -13.71 13.62 -13.55
CA MET A 167 -12.59 13.90 -14.43
C MET A 167 -13.03 13.75 -15.88
N CYS A 168 -12.80 14.80 -16.67
CA CYS A 168 -13.00 14.80 -18.10
C CYS A 168 -11.69 15.13 -18.83
N ARG A 169 -11.59 14.68 -20.08
CA ARG A 169 -10.58 15.16 -21.02
C ARG A 169 -10.87 16.60 -21.45
N ASP A 170 -9.92 17.22 -22.14
CA ASP A 170 -10.03 18.55 -22.75
C ASP A 170 -11.31 18.73 -23.60
N ASN A 171 -11.71 17.69 -24.33
CA ASN A 171 -12.92 17.65 -25.16
C ASN A 171 -14.22 17.34 -24.36
N GLY A 172 -14.16 17.41 -23.04
CA GLY A 172 -15.28 17.13 -22.13
C GLY A 172 -15.71 15.66 -22.07
N ALA A 173 -14.93 14.71 -22.61
CA ALA A 173 -15.25 13.29 -22.45
C ALA A 173 -14.97 12.85 -21.00
N TRP A 174 -15.99 12.35 -20.32
CA TRP A 174 -15.85 11.76 -19.00
C TRP A 174 -14.96 10.52 -19.01
N THR A 175 -14.18 10.35 -17.95
CA THR A 175 -13.16 9.30 -17.81
C THR A 175 -13.57 8.20 -16.83
N SER A 176 -14.86 8.08 -16.55
CA SER A 176 -15.44 7.09 -15.63
C SER A 176 -15.14 7.32 -14.13
N TYR A 177 -14.35 8.33 -13.78
CA TYR A 177 -14.12 8.77 -12.40
C TYR A 177 -15.04 9.92 -12.00
N SER A 178 -15.72 9.81 -10.86
CA SER A 178 -16.53 10.89 -10.31
C SER A 178 -16.73 10.78 -8.81
N GLU A 179 -17.15 11.90 -8.20
CA GLU A 179 -17.60 12.01 -6.82
C GLU A 179 -18.98 12.68 -6.81
N ALA A 180 -19.96 11.93 -6.31
CA ALA A 180 -21.36 12.34 -6.18
C ALA A 180 -21.68 12.91 -4.80
N THR A 181 -21.14 12.30 -3.73
CA THR A 181 -21.29 12.81 -2.37
C THR A 181 -19.94 12.91 -1.68
N TYR A 182 -19.79 13.91 -0.82
CA TYR A 182 -18.58 14.09 -0.05
C TYR A 182 -18.89 14.72 1.30
N LYS A 183 -18.36 14.09 2.35
CA LYS A 183 -18.24 14.67 3.68
C LYS A 183 -16.89 14.29 4.26
N SER A 184 -16.32 15.18 5.05
CA SER A 184 -15.14 14.84 5.85
C SER A 184 -15.14 15.54 7.18
N ALA A 185 -14.39 14.96 8.12
CA ALA A 185 -14.13 15.52 9.43
C ALA A 185 -12.62 15.63 9.64
N ARG A 186 -12.19 16.66 10.35
CA ARG A 186 -10.82 16.82 10.83
C ARG A 186 -10.47 15.62 11.70
N MET A 187 -9.39 14.96 11.35
CA MET A 187 -8.84 13.88 12.14
C MET A 187 -7.31 13.96 12.08
N ASP A 188 -6.74 14.49 13.16
CA ASP A 188 -5.29 14.70 13.28
C ASP A 188 -4.56 13.39 13.55
N GLU A 189 -3.23 13.42 13.45
CA GLU A 189 -2.37 12.28 13.77
C GLU A 189 -2.59 11.79 15.20
N ASN A 190 -2.47 10.48 15.39
CA ASN A 190 -2.52 9.88 16.71
C ASN A 190 -1.29 10.29 17.53
N LYS A 191 -1.53 10.82 18.73
CA LYS A 191 -0.47 11.27 19.67
C LYS A 191 -0.33 10.36 20.88
N ILE A 192 -1.08 9.26 20.94
CA ILE A 192 -0.95 8.27 22.01
C ILE A 192 0.45 7.66 21.92
N ALA A 193 1.16 7.69 23.04
CA ALA A 193 2.45 7.05 23.23
C ALA A 193 2.64 6.73 24.72
N PRO A 194 3.46 5.74 25.06
CA PRO A 194 3.92 5.54 26.44
C PRO A 194 4.74 6.76 26.93
N SER A 195 4.84 6.97 28.25
CA SER A 195 5.69 8.04 28.77
C SER A 195 7.16 7.83 28.39
N ALA A 196 7.93 8.92 28.36
CA ALA A 196 9.36 8.87 28.02
C ALA A 196 10.18 7.98 28.99
N SER A 197 9.69 7.76 30.21
CA SER A 197 10.30 6.87 31.21
C SER A 197 9.87 5.41 31.09
N ALA A 198 8.78 5.12 30.38
CA ALA A 198 8.27 3.77 30.23
C ALA A 198 9.25 2.93 29.40
N LYS A 199 9.51 1.71 29.86
CA LYS A 199 10.29 0.75 29.08
C LYS A 199 9.47 0.28 27.88
N VAL A 200 10.04 0.43 26.70
CA VAL A 200 9.50 -0.13 25.44
C VAL A 200 10.22 -1.43 25.13
N TRP A 201 9.46 -2.48 24.84
CA TRP A 201 9.98 -3.76 24.37
C TRP A 201 9.73 -3.92 22.87
N ASP A 202 10.74 -4.42 22.16
CA ASP A 202 10.52 -5.06 20.87
C ASP A 202 9.88 -6.42 21.13
N GLY A 203 8.70 -6.63 20.55
CA GLY A 203 7.92 -7.84 20.68
C GLY A 203 7.80 -8.59 19.36
N LEU A 204 7.46 -9.87 19.46
CA LEU A 204 7.08 -10.69 18.31
C LEU A 204 5.69 -11.25 18.59
N VAL A 205 4.73 -10.97 17.70
CA VAL A 205 3.42 -11.58 17.76
C VAL A 205 3.43 -12.89 17.00
N LEU A 206 3.15 -14.00 17.69
CA LEU A 206 2.73 -15.26 17.08
C LEU A 206 1.22 -15.24 16.95
N TYR A 207 0.72 -15.39 15.73
CA TYR A 207 -0.70 -15.41 15.43
C TYR A 207 -1.04 -16.45 14.38
N MET A 208 -2.33 -16.71 14.24
CA MET A 208 -2.87 -17.49 13.14
C MET A 208 -3.50 -16.56 12.12
N ASP A 209 -3.12 -16.70 10.85
CA ASP A 209 -3.75 -15.97 9.76
C ASP A 209 -5.15 -16.55 9.42
N MET A 210 -5.79 -15.98 8.42
CA MET A 210 -7.12 -16.39 8.00
C MET A 210 -7.17 -17.76 7.31
N GLU A 211 -6.02 -18.27 6.83
CA GLU A 211 -5.88 -19.60 6.25
C GLU A 211 -5.54 -20.67 7.30
N GLY A 212 -5.40 -20.28 8.57
CA GLY A 212 -5.06 -21.18 9.67
C GLY A 212 -3.57 -21.44 9.82
N LYS A 213 -2.70 -20.71 9.12
CA LYS A 213 -1.24 -20.86 9.22
C LYS A 213 -0.71 -19.97 10.33
N SER A 214 0.32 -20.46 11.02
CA SER A 214 1.02 -19.67 12.05
C SER A 214 1.96 -18.69 11.40
N GLN A 215 1.90 -17.43 11.83
CA GLN A 215 2.72 -16.33 11.35
C GLN A 215 3.40 -15.61 12.52
N LEU A 216 4.51 -14.93 12.22
CA LEU A 216 5.23 -14.08 13.16
C LEU A 216 5.36 -12.67 12.60
N TYR A 217 5.09 -11.67 13.44
CA TYR A 217 5.21 -10.28 13.05
C TYR A 217 5.83 -9.42 14.16
N PRO A 218 6.81 -8.55 13.85
CA PRO A 218 7.43 -7.70 14.85
C PRO A 218 6.51 -6.55 15.25
N VAL A 219 6.35 -6.34 16.56
CA VAL A 219 5.54 -5.29 17.17
C VAL A 219 6.32 -4.59 18.26
N LYS A 220 5.78 -3.50 18.80
CA LYS A 220 6.27 -2.92 20.06
C LYS A 220 5.20 -2.98 21.12
N TYR A 221 5.62 -3.07 22.37
CA TYR A 221 4.71 -2.96 23.51
C TYR A 221 5.37 -2.27 24.70
N ALA A 222 4.56 -1.67 25.57
CA ALA A 222 5.02 -1.01 26.78
C ALA A 222 3.98 -1.10 27.90
N PHE A 223 4.47 -1.03 29.14
CA PHE A 223 3.68 -0.94 30.36
C PHE A 223 4.11 0.34 31.08
N ASP A 224 3.14 1.18 31.41
CA ASP A 224 3.36 2.46 32.07
C ASP A 224 2.35 2.60 33.23
N GLY A 225 2.73 2.09 34.39
CA GLY A 225 1.78 1.82 35.48
C GLY A 225 0.72 0.82 35.03
N ASP A 226 -0.55 1.24 35.06
CA ASP A 226 -1.68 0.44 34.61
C ASP A 226 -2.00 0.64 33.11
N ASP A 227 -1.41 1.62 32.43
CA ASP A 227 -1.58 1.79 30.99
C ASP A 227 -0.70 0.78 30.22
N VAL A 228 -1.26 0.18 29.18
CA VAL A 228 -0.57 -0.77 28.29
C VAL A 228 -0.65 -0.27 26.86
N TYR A 229 0.46 -0.35 26.14
CA TYR A 229 0.57 0.15 24.78
C TYR A 229 0.96 -0.97 23.83
N LEU A 230 0.33 -1.01 22.66
CA LEU A 230 0.72 -1.84 21.52
C LEU A 230 0.98 -0.94 20.32
N GLY A 231 2.12 -1.12 19.67
CA GLY A 231 2.55 -0.29 18.55
C GLY A 231 3.16 -1.12 17.43
N ASP A 232 3.41 -0.44 16.31
CA ASP A 232 3.97 -1.03 15.09
C ASP A 232 3.13 -2.19 14.52
N LEU A 233 1.82 -2.17 14.74
CA LEU A 233 0.87 -3.27 14.40
C LEU A 233 0.62 -3.48 12.90
N THR A 234 1.20 -2.68 12.02
CA THR A 234 1.14 -2.88 10.56
C THR A 234 2.37 -2.28 9.88
N ALA A 235 2.63 -2.66 8.63
CA ALA A 235 3.86 -2.32 7.92
C ALA A 235 3.99 -0.82 7.62
N ASN A 236 2.88 -0.16 7.29
CA ASN A 236 2.90 1.23 6.79
C ASN A 236 2.76 2.28 7.90
N VAL A 237 2.32 1.90 9.10
CA VAL A 237 2.08 2.81 10.24
C VAL A 237 2.95 2.40 11.42
N LYS A 238 4.21 2.86 11.39
CA LYS A 238 5.23 2.63 12.43
C LYS A 238 5.41 3.85 13.33
N GLY A 239 5.76 3.61 14.59
CA GLY A 239 5.94 4.64 15.64
C GLY A 239 4.66 5.07 16.34
N TYR A 240 3.51 4.49 15.99
CA TYR A 240 2.20 4.81 16.56
C TYR A 240 1.68 3.70 17.48
N TRP A 241 0.79 4.07 18.41
CA TRP A 241 0.36 3.21 19.51
C TRP A 241 -1.15 3.24 19.72
N ILE A 242 -1.70 2.09 20.09
CA ILE A 242 -3.00 2.00 20.76
C ILE A 242 -2.79 1.82 22.26
N LYS A 243 -3.75 2.28 23.06
CA LYS A 243 -3.68 2.23 24.52
C LYS A 243 -4.81 1.39 25.10
N GLY A 244 -4.47 0.55 26.05
CA GLY A 244 -5.38 -0.20 26.91
C GLY A 244 -5.01 -0.02 28.37
N THR A 245 -5.72 -0.72 29.24
CA THR A 245 -5.52 -0.66 30.70
C THR A 245 -5.42 -2.06 31.27
N LYS A 246 -4.50 -2.23 32.22
CA LYS A 246 -4.24 -3.46 32.97
C LYS A 246 -4.99 -3.44 34.30
N ASN A 247 -5.63 -4.55 34.65
CA ASN A 247 -6.16 -4.85 35.97
C ASN A 247 -5.80 -6.29 36.35
N GLY A 248 -4.81 -6.45 37.23
CA GLY A 248 -4.23 -7.76 37.54
C GLY A 248 -3.60 -8.40 36.31
N THR A 249 -4.14 -9.55 35.90
CA THR A 249 -3.72 -10.29 34.69
C THR A 249 -4.52 -9.93 33.45
N THR A 250 -5.54 -9.08 33.55
CA THR A 250 -6.38 -8.70 32.39
C THR A 250 -5.90 -7.37 31.82
N VAL A 251 -5.69 -7.31 30.51
CA VAL A 251 -5.40 -6.07 29.77
C VAL A 251 -6.52 -5.84 28.77
N THR A 252 -7.15 -4.68 28.81
CA THR A 252 -8.31 -4.35 27.99
C THR A 252 -8.02 -3.13 27.13
N PHE A 253 -8.17 -3.27 25.82
CA PHE A 253 -8.17 -2.17 24.85
C PHE A 253 -9.61 -1.83 24.44
N PRO A 254 -9.89 -0.58 24.04
CA PRO A 254 -11.16 -0.22 23.42
C PRO A 254 -11.51 -1.15 22.26
N ALA A 255 -12.81 -1.30 21.98
CA ALA A 255 -13.30 -2.12 20.86
C ALA A 255 -12.69 -1.70 19.51
N THR A 256 -12.48 -0.38 19.34
CA THR A 256 -11.79 0.22 18.20
C THR A 256 -10.86 1.31 18.71
N SER A 257 -9.61 1.28 18.28
CA SER A 257 -8.58 2.27 18.59
C SER A 257 -8.00 2.85 17.32
N TYR A 258 -7.86 4.17 17.25
CA TYR A 258 -7.18 4.83 16.14
C TYR A 258 -5.67 4.60 16.24
N LEU A 259 -5.05 4.10 15.16
CA LEU A 259 -3.61 3.86 15.12
C LEU A 259 -2.88 5.06 14.51
N GLY A 260 -3.27 5.51 13.32
CA GLY A 260 -2.58 6.60 12.62
C GLY A 260 -2.99 6.70 11.14
N ILE A 261 -2.24 7.46 10.36
CA ILE A 261 -2.47 7.65 8.91
C ILE A 261 -1.47 6.80 8.12
N ASP A 262 -1.97 5.90 7.26
CA ASP A 262 -1.18 5.26 6.22
C ASP A 262 -1.09 6.19 5.00
N ARG A 263 0.07 6.83 4.84
CA ARG A 263 0.34 7.77 3.75
C ARG A 263 0.70 7.08 2.43
N THR A 264 1.01 5.78 2.48
CA THR A 264 1.31 4.97 1.29
C THR A 264 0.02 4.62 0.56
N THR A 265 -0.99 4.17 1.30
CA THR A 265 -2.32 3.82 0.76
C THR A 265 -3.33 4.97 0.87
N ALA A 266 -2.91 6.10 1.44
CA ALA A 266 -3.70 7.32 1.63
C ALA A 266 -4.99 7.10 2.41
N CYS A 267 -4.90 6.48 3.59
CA CYS A 267 -6.05 6.22 4.44
C CYS A 267 -5.73 6.31 5.94
N TYR A 268 -6.78 6.36 6.76
CA TYR A 268 -6.68 6.19 8.20
C TYR A 268 -6.59 4.71 8.56
N VAL A 269 -5.98 4.40 9.70
CA VAL A 269 -5.80 3.03 10.18
C VAL A 269 -6.30 2.91 11.61
N PHE A 270 -7.11 1.89 11.84
CA PHE A 270 -7.71 1.54 13.13
C PHE A 270 -7.35 0.11 13.48
N VAL A 271 -7.35 -0.17 14.77
CA VAL A 271 -7.18 -1.50 15.34
C VAL A 271 -8.40 -1.81 16.16
N SER A 272 -9.09 -2.90 15.82
CA SER A 272 -10.32 -3.29 16.50
C SER A 272 -10.29 -4.74 16.97
N SER A 273 -11.11 -5.01 17.98
CA SER A 273 -11.59 -6.36 18.26
C SER A 273 -12.44 -6.83 17.10
N ALA A 274 -12.29 -8.10 16.71
CA ALA A 274 -13.08 -8.71 15.65
C ALA A 274 -13.64 -10.07 16.04
N VAL A 275 -14.71 -10.46 15.35
CA VAL A 275 -15.32 -11.79 15.38
C VAL A 275 -15.38 -12.35 13.97
N MET A 276 -15.46 -13.67 13.84
CA MET A 276 -15.70 -14.29 12.54
C MET A 276 -17.14 -14.03 12.10
N GLY A 277 -17.28 -13.44 10.93
CA GLY A 277 -18.54 -13.21 10.24
C GLY A 277 -18.45 -13.62 8.77
N LYS A 278 -19.34 -13.08 7.95
CA LYS A 278 -19.41 -13.35 6.51
C LYS A 278 -19.15 -12.09 5.69
N GLY A 279 -18.40 -12.24 4.61
CA GLY A 279 -18.23 -11.26 3.55
C GLY A 279 -18.84 -11.77 2.24
N GLN A 280 -18.95 -10.88 1.26
CA GLN A 280 -19.27 -11.24 -0.12
C GLN A 280 -18.15 -10.74 -1.04
N ASP A 281 -17.77 -11.56 -2.03
CA ASP A 281 -16.84 -11.14 -3.07
C ASP A 281 -17.55 -10.29 -4.15
N GLU A 282 -16.82 -9.84 -5.16
CA GLU A 282 -17.36 -9.04 -6.27
C GLU A 282 -18.47 -9.76 -7.07
N MET A 283 -18.49 -11.10 -7.01
CA MET A 283 -19.50 -11.94 -7.66
C MET A 283 -20.69 -12.27 -6.74
N GLY A 284 -20.66 -11.81 -5.49
CA GLY A 284 -21.69 -12.06 -4.48
C GLY A 284 -21.54 -13.38 -3.72
N ASN A 285 -20.45 -14.12 -3.90
CA ASN A 285 -20.21 -15.37 -3.17
C ASN A 285 -19.86 -15.07 -1.71
N GLU A 286 -20.48 -15.79 -0.78
CA GLU A 286 -20.16 -15.66 0.64
C GLU A 286 -18.83 -16.33 1.00
N TYR A 287 -18.04 -15.68 1.86
CA TYR A 287 -16.84 -16.25 2.47
C TYR A 287 -16.71 -15.82 3.93
N GLU A 288 -15.95 -16.56 4.74
CA GLU A 288 -15.69 -16.18 6.13
C GLU A 288 -14.67 -15.05 6.21
N LYS A 289 -14.96 -14.02 7.02
CA LYS A 289 -14.02 -12.91 7.25
C LYS A 289 -14.09 -12.39 8.69
N PRO A 290 -13.05 -11.68 9.16
CA PRO A 290 -13.15 -10.85 10.35
C PRO A 290 -14.16 -9.71 10.15
N CYS A 291 -15.01 -9.50 11.15
CA CYS A 291 -15.99 -8.43 11.23
C CYS A 291 -15.78 -7.65 12.52
N LEU A 292 -16.12 -6.35 12.51
CA LEU A 292 -15.94 -5.50 13.69
C LEU A 292 -16.75 -6.04 14.87
N SER A 293 -16.12 -6.08 16.04
CA SER A 293 -16.78 -6.38 17.30
C SER A 293 -16.92 -5.10 18.11
N HIS A 294 -18.11 -4.88 18.69
CA HIS A 294 -18.32 -3.80 19.66
C HIS A 294 -17.81 -4.14 21.06
N GLN A 295 -17.28 -5.35 21.26
CA GLN A 295 -16.69 -5.74 22.53
C GLN A 295 -15.22 -5.30 22.62
N PRO A 296 -14.74 -4.92 23.81
CA PRO A 296 -13.33 -4.61 24.03
C PRO A 296 -12.41 -5.74 23.57
N LEU A 297 -11.19 -5.37 23.15
CA LEU A 297 -10.15 -6.35 22.86
C LEU A 297 -9.42 -6.70 24.16
N VAL A 298 -9.55 -7.94 24.61
CA VAL A 298 -9.04 -8.39 25.92
C VAL A 298 -7.88 -9.35 25.75
N PHE A 299 -6.79 -9.07 26.46
CA PHE A 299 -5.61 -9.91 26.59
C PHE A 299 -5.46 -10.39 28.04
N THR A 300 -4.85 -11.57 28.20
CA THR A 300 -4.28 -12.06 29.44
C THR A 300 -2.80 -11.74 29.47
N TYR A 301 -2.33 -11.09 30.54
CA TYR A 301 -0.94 -10.79 30.83
C TYR A 301 -0.33 -11.83 31.77
N ASP A 302 0.77 -12.44 31.33
CA ASP A 302 1.65 -13.30 32.12
C ASP A 302 2.87 -12.48 32.55
N ALA A 303 2.93 -12.12 33.83
CA ALA A 303 3.99 -11.28 34.38
C ALA A 303 5.36 -11.99 34.45
N GLU A 304 5.37 -13.31 34.63
CA GLU A 304 6.62 -14.08 34.70
C GLU A 304 7.30 -14.14 33.34
N LYS A 305 6.52 -14.29 32.27
CA LYS A 305 7.01 -14.33 30.89
C LYS A 305 7.05 -12.99 30.19
N ASN A 306 6.51 -11.95 30.84
CA ASN A 306 6.25 -10.65 30.24
C ASN A 306 5.54 -10.76 28.87
N ALA A 307 4.43 -11.49 28.85
CA ALA A 307 3.71 -11.85 27.62
C ALA A 307 2.24 -11.48 27.68
N LEU A 308 1.68 -11.06 26.54
CA LEU A 308 0.25 -10.80 26.34
C LEU A 308 -0.32 -11.88 25.42
N SER A 309 -1.47 -12.45 25.76
CA SER A 309 -2.13 -13.43 24.90
C SER A 309 -3.63 -13.16 24.81
N THR A 310 -4.24 -13.34 23.65
CA THR A 310 -5.69 -13.24 23.50
C THR A 310 -6.23 -14.45 22.74
N LYS A 311 -7.48 -14.83 23.04
CA LYS A 311 -8.25 -15.75 22.20
C LYS A 311 -9.08 -15.03 21.13
N GLY A 312 -9.11 -13.70 21.19
CA GLY A 312 -9.83 -12.85 20.24
C GLY A 312 -9.08 -12.69 18.92
N ILE A 313 -9.65 -11.83 18.08
CA ILE A 313 -9.06 -11.40 16.82
C ILE A 313 -8.74 -9.91 16.95
N LEU A 314 -7.48 -9.56 16.76
CA LEU A 314 -7.05 -8.17 16.56
C LEU A 314 -7.05 -7.91 15.05
N MET A 315 -7.81 -6.92 14.59
CA MET A 315 -7.98 -6.59 13.18
C MET A 315 -7.48 -5.17 12.91
N VAL A 316 -6.66 -5.00 11.87
CA VAL A 316 -6.18 -3.70 11.40
C VAL A 316 -6.93 -3.33 10.12
N HIS A 317 -7.56 -2.16 10.08
CA HIS A 317 -8.49 -1.79 9.01
C HIS A 317 -8.59 -0.27 8.79
N LYS A 318 -9.18 0.13 7.66
CA LYS A 318 -9.22 1.51 7.16
C LYS A 318 -10.25 2.44 7.81
N SER A 319 -11.35 1.92 8.34
CA SER A 319 -12.55 2.72 8.69
C SER A 319 -13.13 2.35 10.05
N MET A 320 -13.59 3.33 10.83
CA MET A 320 -14.29 3.09 12.11
C MET A 320 -15.66 2.42 11.95
N ASP A 321 -16.34 2.66 10.81
CA ASP A 321 -17.78 2.43 10.67
C ASP A 321 -18.15 1.36 9.64
N ASP A 322 -17.16 0.77 8.95
CA ASP A 322 -17.43 -0.19 7.88
C ASP A 322 -16.40 -1.31 7.87
N ASP A 323 -16.89 -2.55 8.00
CA ASP A 323 -16.08 -3.77 7.94
C ASP A 323 -16.19 -4.48 6.58
N ARG A 324 -16.93 -3.93 5.61
CA ARG A 324 -17.27 -4.64 4.36
C ARG A 324 -16.03 -4.84 3.48
N SER A 325 -15.57 -6.10 3.57
CA SER A 325 -14.79 -6.97 2.68
C SER A 325 -13.45 -6.54 2.09
N THR A 326 -13.14 -5.27 1.79
CA THR A 326 -11.97 -4.98 0.93
C THR A 326 -10.84 -4.18 1.58
N TYR A 327 -10.95 -3.78 2.85
CA TYR A 327 -9.98 -2.86 3.49
C TYR A 327 -9.49 -3.31 4.87
N ILE A 328 -9.38 -4.63 5.06
CA ILE A 328 -8.67 -5.24 6.19
C ILE A 328 -7.21 -5.40 5.76
N PHE A 329 -6.29 -4.76 6.50
CA PHE A 329 -4.86 -4.87 6.23
C PHE A 329 -4.28 -6.12 6.85
N ASP A 330 -4.59 -6.35 8.12
CA ASP A 330 -4.00 -7.43 8.90
C ASP A 330 -5.04 -8.01 9.88
N SER A 331 -4.91 -9.30 10.17
CA SER A 331 -5.76 -9.99 11.15
C SER A 331 -4.96 -11.00 11.95
N TYR A 332 -4.89 -10.76 13.25
CA TYR A 332 -4.12 -11.53 14.22
C TYR A 332 -5.06 -12.36 15.08
N ARG A 333 -5.31 -13.61 14.69
CA ARG A 333 -6.10 -14.53 15.51
C ARG A 333 -5.21 -15.19 16.56
N TYR A 334 -5.74 -15.35 17.77
CA TYR A 334 -5.06 -16.06 18.86
C TYR A 334 -3.67 -15.49 19.18
N ALA A 335 -3.52 -14.17 19.10
CA ALA A 335 -2.24 -13.49 19.21
C ALA A 335 -1.56 -13.76 20.56
N LEU A 336 -0.30 -14.17 20.52
CA LEU A 336 0.64 -14.25 21.63
C LEU A 336 1.78 -13.28 21.35
N ILE A 337 1.94 -12.28 22.20
CA ILE A 337 2.99 -11.26 22.11
C ILE A 337 3.95 -11.47 23.27
N ASN A 338 5.23 -11.64 22.96
CA ASN A 338 6.30 -11.75 23.93
C ASN A 338 7.51 -10.93 23.48
N GLN A 339 8.44 -10.67 24.40
CA GLN A 339 9.70 -10.02 24.07
C GLN A 339 10.42 -10.82 22.97
N TRP A 340 10.90 -10.09 21.96
CA TRP A 340 11.66 -10.67 20.87
C TRP A 340 13.15 -10.66 21.19
N ASP A 341 13.72 -11.86 21.33
CA ASP A 341 15.15 -12.09 21.44
C ASP A 341 15.76 -12.13 20.03
N LYS A 342 16.09 -10.95 19.49
CA LYS A 342 16.65 -10.80 18.13
C LYS A 342 18.01 -11.50 18.06
N LYS A 343 18.11 -12.51 17.20
CA LYS A 343 19.36 -13.23 16.94
C LYS A 343 19.75 -13.07 15.49
N ALA A 344 20.88 -12.42 15.26
CA ALA A 344 21.51 -12.42 13.95
C ALA A 344 21.88 -13.86 13.57
N ALA A 345 21.44 -14.29 12.39
CA ALA A 345 21.81 -15.56 11.80
C ALA A 345 21.71 -15.48 10.28
N ALA A 346 22.36 -16.41 9.57
CA ALA A 346 22.20 -16.54 8.14
C ALA A 346 20.72 -16.86 7.80
N PRO A 347 20.11 -16.16 6.84
CA PRO A 347 18.77 -16.50 6.35
C PRO A 347 18.78 -17.87 5.64
N MET A 348 17.63 -18.51 5.55
CA MET A 348 17.49 -19.64 4.63
C MET A 348 17.69 -19.21 3.18
N PRO A 349 18.29 -20.07 2.32
CA PRO A 349 18.54 -19.75 0.93
C PRO A 349 17.25 -19.39 0.16
N PRO A 350 17.29 -18.40 -0.75
CA PRO A 350 16.20 -18.13 -1.68
C PRO A 350 15.84 -19.36 -2.50
N LYS A 351 14.56 -19.53 -2.84
CA LYS A 351 14.11 -20.57 -3.77
C LYS A 351 13.59 -19.94 -5.05
N LEU A 352 14.26 -20.20 -6.16
CA LEU A 352 13.81 -19.78 -7.48
C LEU A 352 12.56 -20.57 -7.88
N THR A 353 11.56 -19.87 -8.42
CA THR A 353 10.29 -20.45 -8.85
C THR A 353 10.05 -20.30 -10.35
N ALA A 354 10.59 -19.25 -10.99
CA ALA A 354 10.52 -19.08 -12.43
C ALA A 354 11.72 -18.29 -12.97
N TYR A 355 12.04 -18.50 -14.25
CA TYR A 355 13.04 -17.76 -15.00
C TYR A 355 12.47 -17.40 -16.37
N GLN A 356 12.72 -16.16 -16.80
CA GLN A 356 12.48 -15.67 -18.14
C GLN A 356 13.81 -15.18 -18.73
N PRO A 357 14.21 -15.67 -19.92
CA PRO A 357 15.41 -15.17 -20.59
C PRO A 357 15.22 -13.73 -21.05
N PHE A 358 16.31 -12.96 -21.06
CA PHE A 358 16.33 -11.63 -21.65
C PHE A 358 16.24 -11.74 -23.18
N ASP A 359 15.29 -11.02 -23.79
CA ASP A 359 15.12 -10.93 -25.24
C ASP A 359 15.31 -9.48 -25.71
N PRO A 360 16.43 -9.16 -26.37
CA PRO A 360 16.76 -7.80 -26.81
C PRO A 360 16.12 -7.38 -28.15
N ASN A 361 15.35 -8.23 -28.83
CA ASN A 361 14.74 -7.91 -30.14
C ASN A 361 13.66 -6.80 -29.98
N PRO A 362 13.23 -6.04 -31.02
CA PRO A 362 12.46 -4.80 -30.82
C PRO A 362 11.05 -5.01 -30.22
N TRP A 363 10.65 -6.26 -29.99
CA TRP A 363 9.42 -6.69 -29.31
C TRP A 363 9.68 -7.67 -28.15
N GLY A 364 10.94 -7.90 -27.79
CA GLY A 364 11.38 -8.78 -26.71
C GLY A 364 11.18 -8.16 -25.32
N GLY A 365 11.33 -8.97 -24.27
CA GLY A 365 11.09 -8.60 -22.88
C GLY A 365 12.35 -8.61 -22.01
N PRO A 366 12.30 -7.99 -20.81
CA PRO A 366 13.40 -8.09 -19.84
C PRO A 366 13.63 -9.56 -19.45
N GLY A 367 14.85 -9.88 -19.02
CA GLY A 367 15.09 -11.11 -18.27
C GLY A 367 14.39 -11.01 -16.92
N GLY A 368 13.93 -12.13 -16.38
CA GLY A 368 13.11 -12.13 -15.16
C GLY A 368 13.38 -13.33 -14.27
N LEU A 369 13.29 -13.11 -12.96
CA LEU A 369 13.31 -14.15 -11.95
C LEU A 369 12.11 -14.00 -11.02
N GLN A 370 11.43 -15.10 -10.74
CA GLN A 370 10.55 -15.21 -9.59
C GLN A 370 11.18 -16.12 -8.55
N PHE A 371 11.02 -15.76 -7.27
CA PHE A 371 11.61 -16.49 -6.17
C PHE A 371 10.87 -16.22 -4.87
N THR A 372 11.13 -17.07 -3.87
CA THR A 372 10.67 -16.89 -2.50
C THR A 372 11.85 -16.63 -1.57
N LEU A 373 11.64 -15.72 -0.64
CA LEU A 373 12.57 -15.36 0.42
C LEU A 373 12.01 -15.82 1.77
N SER A 374 12.89 -16.15 2.72
CA SER A 374 12.50 -16.50 4.07
C SER A 374 12.98 -15.45 5.08
N TYR A 375 12.14 -15.15 6.07
CA TYR A 375 12.49 -14.35 7.25
C TYR A 375 13.11 -15.19 8.37
N TYR A 376 13.41 -16.46 8.11
CA TYR A 376 13.91 -17.37 9.13
C TYR A 376 15.32 -17.86 8.80
N SER A 377 16.11 -18.10 9.85
CA SER A 377 17.33 -18.90 9.73
C SER A 377 17.01 -20.40 9.64
N ALA A 378 18.03 -21.23 9.36
CA ALA A 378 17.90 -22.69 9.37
C ALA A 378 17.45 -23.26 10.73
N ASP A 379 17.71 -22.54 11.82
CA ASP A 379 17.29 -22.89 13.18
C ASP A 379 15.93 -22.29 13.56
N PHE A 380 15.19 -21.74 12.60
CA PHE A 380 13.86 -21.15 12.78
C PHE A 380 13.81 -19.90 13.67
N ASN A 381 14.94 -19.20 13.83
CA ASN A 381 14.92 -17.86 14.41
C ASN A 381 14.29 -16.90 13.40
N TYR A 382 13.24 -16.17 13.80
CA TYR A 382 12.72 -15.07 13.01
C TYR A 382 13.73 -13.91 13.02
N LEU A 383 14.22 -13.56 11.85
CA LEU A 383 15.29 -12.58 11.63
C LEU A 383 14.69 -11.19 11.48
N ASP A 384 15.43 -10.18 11.94
CA ASP A 384 15.00 -8.79 11.82
C ASP A 384 14.86 -8.38 10.34
N PRO A 385 13.64 -8.09 9.84
CA PRO A 385 13.43 -7.69 8.45
C PRO A 385 14.22 -6.45 8.03
N ALA A 386 14.55 -5.55 8.98
CA ALA A 386 15.36 -4.36 8.70
C ALA A 386 16.80 -4.69 8.28
N HIS A 387 17.26 -5.90 8.59
CA HIS A 387 18.60 -6.39 8.30
C HIS A 387 18.61 -7.45 7.19
N LEU A 388 17.48 -7.72 6.52
CA LEU A 388 17.38 -8.71 5.45
C LEU A 388 17.47 -8.10 4.06
N TYR A 389 18.39 -8.62 3.26
CA TYR A 389 18.62 -8.22 1.88
C TYR A 389 18.81 -9.45 0.99
N TYR A 390 18.64 -9.28 -0.32
CA TYR A 390 19.03 -10.27 -1.31
C TYR A 390 19.93 -9.68 -2.40
N ASN A 391 20.75 -10.54 -3.01
CA ASN A 391 21.59 -10.20 -4.16
C ASN A 391 21.26 -11.09 -5.35
N LEU A 392 21.27 -10.49 -6.55
CA LEU A 392 21.22 -11.22 -7.82
C LEU A 392 22.63 -11.51 -8.32
N TYR A 393 22.82 -12.70 -8.86
CA TYR A 393 24.00 -13.12 -9.60
C TYR A 393 23.60 -13.54 -11.02
N ILE A 394 24.35 -13.10 -12.01
CA ILE A 394 24.21 -13.53 -13.42
C ILE A 394 25.59 -14.04 -13.85
N ASP A 395 25.65 -15.30 -14.26
CA ASP A 395 26.89 -16.01 -14.63
C ASP A 395 27.99 -15.90 -13.56
N GLY A 396 27.59 -15.94 -12.28
CA GLY A 396 28.49 -15.83 -11.12
C GLY A 396 28.88 -14.40 -10.74
N GLU A 397 28.53 -13.39 -11.54
CA GLU A 397 28.78 -11.99 -11.21
C GLU A 397 27.65 -11.41 -10.36
N LYS A 398 27.98 -10.81 -9.20
CA LYS A 398 27.02 -10.08 -8.38
C LYS A 398 26.56 -8.81 -9.12
N GLN A 399 25.26 -8.65 -9.27
CA GLN A 399 24.66 -7.53 -9.99
C GLN A 399 24.47 -6.32 -9.08
N THR A 400 24.62 -5.13 -9.66
CA THR A 400 24.29 -3.83 -9.04
C THR A 400 23.29 -3.11 -9.92
N PHE A 401 22.14 -2.78 -9.36
CA PHE A 401 21.07 -2.04 -10.04
C PHE A 401 21.34 -0.54 -9.95
N THR A 402 21.28 0.18 -11.08
CA THR A 402 21.60 1.62 -11.15
C THR A 402 20.37 2.44 -11.55
N PRO A 403 20.23 3.70 -11.10
CA PRO A 403 19.16 4.60 -11.54
C PRO A 403 19.13 4.88 -13.05
N GLU A 404 20.25 4.67 -13.75
CA GLU A 404 20.32 4.83 -15.20
C GLU A 404 19.44 3.80 -15.92
N THR A 405 19.51 2.54 -15.51
CA THR A 405 18.67 1.47 -16.07
C THR A 405 17.32 1.38 -15.36
N TYR A 406 17.30 1.52 -14.03
CA TYR A 406 16.12 1.34 -13.19
C TYR A 406 15.64 2.70 -12.66
N LYS A 407 14.80 3.38 -13.45
CA LYS A 407 14.41 4.79 -13.21
C LYS A 407 13.75 5.08 -11.87
N ASN A 408 13.17 4.07 -11.23
CA ASN A 408 12.54 4.19 -9.90
C ASN A 408 13.55 4.12 -8.74
N LEU A 409 14.82 3.80 -9.01
CA LEU A 409 15.86 3.79 -7.99
C LEU A 409 16.41 5.21 -7.76
N LYS A 410 16.66 5.54 -6.48
CA LYS A 410 17.28 6.82 -6.09
C LYS A 410 18.80 6.76 -6.05
N SER A 411 19.36 5.56 -5.91
CA SER A 411 20.79 5.30 -5.80
C SER A 411 21.10 3.90 -6.32
N ASN A 412 22.38 3.62 -6.56
CA ASN A 412 22.82 2.26 -6.86
C ASN A 412 22.43 1.31 -5.71
N MET A 413 22.03 0.09 -6.05
CA MET A 413 21.55 -0.90 -5.10
C MET A 413 22.13 -2.28 -5.48
N THR A 414 22.92 -2.85 -4.57
CA THR A 414 23.47 -4.21 -4.72
C THR A 414 22.76 -5.14 -3.74
N ASP A 415 22.76 -4.76 -2.46
CA ASP A 415 21.96 -5.38 -1.40
C ASP A 415 20.54 -4.82 -1.49
N VAL A 416 19.62 -5.60 -2.07
CA VAL A 416 18.23 -5.19 -2.22
C VAL A 416 17.48 -5.52 -0.94
N PRO A 417 16.93 -4.54 -0.19
CA PRO A 417 16.18 -4.82 1.03
C PRO A 417 14.97 -5.69 0.73
N TYR A 418 14.64 -6.64 1.63
CA TYR A 418 13.44 -7.47 1.49
C TYR A 418 12.13 -6.65 1.40
N SER A 419 12.14 -5.47 2.00
CA SER A 419 11.05 -4.49 2.03
C SER A 419 10.95 -3.64 0.76
N PHE A 420 11.98 -3.64 -0.09
CA PHE A 420 12.00 -2.82 -1.29
C PHE A 420 11.10 -3.40 -2.38
N SER A 421 10.27 -2.54 -2.96
CA SER A 421 9.50 -2.82 -4.17
C SER A 421 9.13 -1.50 -4.83
N ASP A 422 9.22 -1.45 -6.16
CA ASP A 422 8.69 -0.36 -6.97
C ASP A 422 7.44 -0.80 -7.78
N GLN A 423 7.02 -2.06 -7.61
CA GLN A 423 5.93 -2.71 -8.34
C GLN A 423 6.06 -2.57 -9.88
N TYR A 424 7.29 -2.43 -10.38
CA TYR A 424 7.59 -2.24 -11.79
C TYR A 424 8.79 -3.07 -12.27
N GLN A 425 9.93 -3.02 -11.58
CA GLN A 425 11.09 -3.87 -11.83
C GLN A 425 11.37 -4.82 -10.67
N PHE A 426 10.90 -4.47 -9.47
CA PHE A 426 11.05 -5.24 -8.24
C PHE A 426 9.65 -5.44 -7.64
N TYR A 427 9.09 -6.62 -7.88
CA TYR A 427 7.75 -6.97 -7.40
C TYR A 427 7.80 -7.66 -6.04
N LYS A 428 6.85 -7.29 -5.20
CA LYS A 428 6.48 -8.02 -3.99
C LYS A 428 5.02 -8.43 -4.14
N TYR A 429 4.78 -9.72 -4.38
CA TYR A 429 3.43 -10.26 -4.53
C TYR A 429 2.78 -10.56 -3.19
N ASP A 430 3.55 -11.12 -2.26
CA ASP A 430 3.17 -11.40 -0.88
C ASP A 430 4.36 -11.20 0.07
N GLU A 431 4.27 -11.65 1.32
CA GLU A 431 5.35 -11.51 2.29
C GLU A 431 6.69 -12.11 1.82
N ASN A 432 6.65 -13.23 1.10
CA ASN A 432 7.82 -14.05 0.76
C ASN A 432 8.12 -14.07 -0.74
N SER A 433 7.10 -13.97 -1.60
CA SER A 433 7.23 -14.06 -3.05
C SER A 433 7.69 -12.73 -3.67
N ARG A 434 8.67 -12.82 -4.56
CA ARG A 434 9.29 -11.68 -5.26
C ARG A 434 9.43 -11.97 -6.74
N ALA A 435 9.50 -10.90 -7.53
CA ALA A 435 10.12 -10.95 -8.85
C ALA A 435 11.10 -9.81 -9.05
N ILE A 436 12.15 -10.06 -9.83
CA ILE A 436 13.01 -9.01 -10.36
C ILE A 436 13.15 -9.14 -11.86
N TYR A 437 13.23 -7.99 -12.54
CA TYR A 437 13.58 -7.90 -13.95
C TYR A 437 15.00 -7.37 -14.13
N PHE A 438 15.69 -7.84 -15.16
CA PHE A 438 17.06 -7.46 -15.51
C PHE A 438 17.27 -7.40 -17.02
N TYR A 439 18.21 -6.56 -17.45
CA TYR A 439 18.47 -6.24 -18.86
C TYR A 439 19.85 -6.71 -19.32
N LYS A 440 20.18 -7.95 -18.95
CA LYS A 440 21.45 -8.62 -19.26
C LYS A 440 21.17 -10.07 -19.64
N GLU A 441 21.82 -10.57 -20.67
CA GLU A 441 21.77 -11.98 -21.03
C GLU A 441 22.51 -12.82 -19.97
N ALA A 442 21.88 -13.93 -19.55
CA ALA A 442 22.51 -14.96 -18.75
C ALA A 442 22.87 -16.13 -19.66
N LYS A 443 24.14 -16.54 -19.69
CA LYS A 443 24.65 -17.56 -20.62
C LYS A 443 24.60 -18.95 -20.02
N ASP A 444 25.00 -19.08 -18.77
CA ASP A 444 25.22 -20.35 -18.10
C ASP A 444 24.27 -20.52 -16.91
N LYS A 445 24.15 -19.47 -16.07
CA LYS A 445 23.40 -19.57 -14.82
C LYS A 445 22.94 -18.23 -14.26
N VAL A 446 21.94 -18.30 -13.42
CA VAL A 446 21.49 -17.21 -12.54
C VAL A 446 21.53 -17.68 -11.10
N GLY A 447 21.69 -16.74 -10.15
CA GLY A 447 21.75 -17.08 -8.74
C GLY A 447 21.16 -16.02 -7.83
N LEU A 448 20.70 -16.44 -6.67
CA LEU A 448 20.19 -15.56 -5.62
C LEU A 448 20.81 -15.90 -4.28
N GLU A 449 21.15 -14.88 -3.51
CA GLU A 449 21.67 -15.01 -2.15
C GLU A 449 20.81 -14.17 -1.22
N ALA A 450 20.40 -14.74 -0.08
CA ALA A 450 19.84 -13.98 1.02
C ALA A 450 20.95 -13.65 2.03
N VAL A 451 20.95 -12.42 2.53
CA VAL A 451 21.96 -11.96 3.48
C VAL A 451 21.31 -11.22 4.64
N TYR A 452 21.85 -11.44 5.83
CA TYR A 452 21.57 -10.64 7.02
C TYR A 452 22.73 -9.68 7.26
N ILE A 453 22.45 -8.37 7.29
CA ILE A 453 23.45 -7.31 7.45
C ILE A 453 23.07 -6.43 8.64
N ASP A 454 23.89 -6.45 9.69
CA ASP A 454 23.75 -5.62 10.89
C ASP A 454 25.11 -5.02 11.26
N GLY A 455 25.29 -3.72 10.99
CA GLY A 455 26.59 -3.05 11.06
C GLY A 455 27.63 -3.75 10.16
N ASP A 456 28.74 -4.18 10.76
CA ASP A 456 29.82 -4.89 10.06
C ASP A 456 29.55 -6.39 9.89
N GLN A 457 28.50 -6.93 10.53
CA GLN A 457 28.18 -8.35 10.45
C GLN A 457 27.40 -8.65 9.16
N ARG A 458 27.93 -9.58 8.36
CA ARG A 458 27.25 -10.11 7.16
C ARG A 458 27.16 -11.63 7.23
N LEU A 459 25.95 -12.16 7.30
CA LEU A 459 25.67 -13.59 7.34
C LEU A 459 24.93 -14.00 6.08
N SER A 460 25.50 -14.93 5.33
CA SER A 460 24.99 -15.35 4.02
C SER A 460 24.30 -16.70 4.09
N SER A 461 23.22 -16.84 3.31
CA SER A 461 22.58 -18.13 3.05
C SER A 461 23.39 -19.07 2.15
N GLY A 462 24.45 -18.57 1.52
CA GLY A 462 25.02 -19.13 0.30
C GLY A 462 24.19 -18.75 -0.94
N ILE A 463 24.77 -18.93 -2.13
CA ILE A 463 24.11 -18.62 -3.40
C ILE A 463 23.30 -19.83 -3.86
N SER A 464 22.00 -19.66 -4.04
CA SER A 464 21.13 -20.60 -4.75
C SER A 464 21.33 -20.41 -6.26
N GLU A 465 22.06 -21.32 -6.91
CA GLU A 465 22.34 -21.26 -8.35
C GLU A 465 21.34 -22.06 -9.19
N TYR A 466 21.11 -21.59 -10.40
CA TYR A 466 20.23 -22.19 -11.39
C TYR A 466 20.86 -22.17 -12.78
N PHE A 467 21.14 -23.36 -13.33
CA PHE A 467 21.78 -23.53 -14.63
C PHE A 467 20.76 -23.55 -15.76
N LEU A 468 21.06 -22.82 -16.83
CA LEU A 468 20.19 -22.69 -17.99
C LEU A 468 20.34 -23.90 -18.92
N SER A 469 19.25 -24.39 -19.51
CA SER A 469 19.29 -25.44 -20.53
C SER A 469 18.45 -25.11 -21.76
N SER A 470 18.83 -25.64 -22.92
CA SER A 470 18.28 -25.29 -24.25
C SER A 470 16.80 -25.64 -24.47
N THR A 471 16.17 -26.38 -23.55
CA THR A 471 14.74 -26.77 -23.60
C THR A 471 13.88 -26.10 -22.54
N GLY A 472 14.39 -25.07 -21.86
CA GLY A 472 13.75 -24.49 -20.68
C GLY A 472 14.16 -25.21 -19.39
N ILE A 473 13.32 -25.11 -18.37
CA ILE A 473 13.75 -25.27 -16.98
C ILE A 473 14.28 -26.69 -16.67
N ASN A 474 15.55 -26.83 -16.27
CA ASN A 474 16.05 -28.01 -15.56
C ASN A 474 16.23 -27.67 -14.08
N VAL A 475 15.24 -28.02 -13.25
CA VAL A 475 15.37 -27.91 -11.78
C VAL A 475 16.26 -29.04 -11.29
N ASN A 476 17.58 -28.92 -11.43
CA ASN A 476 18.49 -29.77 -10.68
C ASN A 476 18.64 -29.22 -9.26
N THR A 477 17.58 -29.37 -8.46
CA THR A 477 17.57 -29.37 -6.98
C THR A 477 16.19 -29.73 -6.41
N ALA A 478 15.52 -30.77 -6.94
CA ALA A 478 14.51 -31.45 -6.13
C ALA A 478 15.25 -32.38 -5.15
N LYS A 479 15.52 -31.89 -3.93
CA LYS A 479 15.98 -32.76 -2.85
C LYS A 479 14.92 -33.86 -2.66
N GLN A 480 15.27 -35.13 -2.87
CA GLN A 480 14.31 -36.21 -2.62
C GLN A 480 14.06 -36.33 -1.13
N VAL A 481 12.79 -36.42 -0.73
CA VAL A 481 12.43 -36.72 0.66
C VAL A 481 12.78 -38.18 0.93
N GLU A 482 13.76 -38.38 1.80
CA GLU A 482 14.16 -39.71 2.26
C GLU A 482 13.23 -40.18 3.38
N LYS A 483 12.92 -39.30 4.33
CA LYS A 483 12.13 -39.64 5.51
C LYS A 483 11.37 -38.43 6.06
N VAL A 484 10.21 -38.68 6.65
CA VAL A 484 9.49 -37.72 7.50
C VAL A 484 9.33 -38.32 8.89
N GLU A 485 9.75 -37.57 9.90
CA GLU A 485 9.62 -37.93 11.31
C GLU A 485 8.72 -36.93 12.02
N TYR A 486 8.00 -37.35 13.06
CA TYR A 486 7.28 -36.42 13.94
C TYR A 486 7.77 -36.57 15.36
N HIS A 487 7.84 -35.47 16.08
CA HIS A 487 8.17 -35.42 17.49
C HIS A 487 7.13 -34.60 18.26
N ASP A 488 6.81 -35.00 19.49
CA ASP A 488 6.07 -34.13 20.40
C ASP A 488 6.97 -33.04 21.00
N LEU A 489 6.39 -32.09 21.74
CA LEU A 489 7.15 -30.99 22.37
C LEU A 489 8.13 -31.43 23.47
N SER A 490 8.09 -32.72 23.87
CA SER A 490 9.08 -33.32 24.77
C SER A 490 10.20 -34.05 24.04
N GLY A 491 10.21 -34.03 22.70
CA GLY A 491 11.22 -34.68 21.87
C GLY A 491 10.99 -36.18 21.64
N ARG A 492 9.83 -36.74 22.03
CA ARG A 492 9.51 -38.16 21.78
C ARG A 492 9.03 -38.34 20.34
N SER A 493 9.52 -39.38 19.67
CA SER A 493 9.10 -39.71 18.29
C SER A 493 7.64 -40.19 18.26
N VAL A 494 6.87 -39.74 17.27
CA VAL A 494 5.43 -40.00 17.10
C VAL A 494 5.20 -40.50 15.68
N ASN A 495 4.58 -41.68 15.53
CA ASN A 495 4.35 -42.26 14.21
C ASN A 495 3.11 -41.68 13.50
N ARG A 496 2.09 -41.25 14.26
CA ARG A 496 0.83 -40.71 13.73
C ARG A 496 0.37 -39.53 14.60
N PRO A 497 0.66 -38.28 14.18
CA PRO A 497 0.14 -37.10 14.86
C PRO A 497 -1.39 -37.08 14.85
N GLU A 498 -2.01 -36.98 16.02
CA GLU A 498 -3.46 -36.74 16.18
C GLU A 498 -3.68 -35.27 16.58
N LYS A 499 -4.56 -34.94 17.52
CA LYS A 499 -4.78 -33.54 17.94
C LYS A 499 -3.62 -32.99 18.77
N GLY A 500 -3.04 -31.87 18.35
CA GLY A 500 -2.03 -31.16 19.13
C GLY A 500 -0.89 -30.56 18.31
N ILE A 501 0.16 -30.12 19.03
CA ILE A 501 1.35 -29.51 18.44
C ILE A 501 2.45 -30.57 18.31
N TYR A 502 3.01 -30.70 17.11
CA TYR A 502 4.12 -31.59 16.82
C TYR A 502 5.20 -30.86 16.01
N VAL A 503 6.42 -31.40 16.00
CA VAL A 503 7.49 -31.00 15.10
C VAL A 503 7.61 -32.08 14.03
N GLN A 504 7.30 -31.75 12.78
CA GLN A 504 7.54 -32.63 11.63
C GLN A 504 8.93 -32.33 11.06
N THR A 505 9.80 -33.32 10.98
CA THR A 505 11.12 -33.20 10.37
C THR A 505 11.17 -33.99 9.06
N THR A 506 11.31 -33.29 7.94
CA THR A 506 11.58 -33.85 6.62
C THR A 506 13.09 -33.95 6.42
N ILE A 507 13.60 -35.16 6.22
CA ILE A 507 14.99 -35.46 5.92
C ILE A 507 15.11 -35.71 4.42
N TYR A 508 16.08 -35.04 3.80
CA TYR A 508 16.33 -35.11 2.37
C TYR A 508 17.53 -36.02 2.06
N SER A 509 17.57 -36.52 0.83
CA SER A 509 18.61 -37.42 0.31
C SER A 509 20.04 -36.86 0.36
N ASP A 510 20.19 -35.54 0.53
CA ASP A 510 21.48 -34.85 0.70
C ASP A 510 21.89 -34.68 2.18
N GLY A 511 21.13 -35.30 3.10
CA GLY A 511 21.32 -35.20 4.55
C GLY A 511 20.77 -33.93 5.20
N SER A 512 20.27 -32.98 4.40
CA SER A 512 19.65 -31.78 4.94
C SER A 512 18.29 -32.09 5.59
N ARG A 513 17.90 -31.29 6.58
CA ARG A 513 16.69 -31.49 7.38
C ARG A 513 15.88 -30.21 7.41
N ILE A 514 14.57 -30.32 7.22
CA ILE A 514 13.61 -29.23 7.43
C ILE A 514 12.65 -29.68 8.52
N SER A 515 12.64 -28.97 9.64
CA SER A 515 11.64 -29.18 10.69
C SER A 515 10.54 -28.13 10.61
N GLN A 516 9.30 -28.48 10.86
CA GLN A 516 8.21 -27.52 10.93
C GLN A 516 7.30 -27.86 12.10
N LYS A 517 6.91 -26.85 12.87
CA LYS A 517 5.84 -27.01 13.84
C LYS A 517 4.54 -27.19 13.07
N ILE A 518 3.84 -28.29 13.34
CA ILE A 518 2.51 -28.57 12.79
C ILE A 518 1.51 -28.58 13.94
N VAL A 519 0.31 -28.06 13.67
CA VAL A 519 -0.86 -28.22 14.53
C VAL A 519 -1.83 -29.12 13.79
N ARG A 520 -2.25 -30.20 14.43
CA ARG A 520 -3.15 -31.21 13.88
C ARG A 520 -4.44 -31.28 14.67
#